data_AF-A0A0W8IBL9-F1
#
_entry.id   AF-A0A0W8IBL9-F1
#
_cell.length_a   1.000
_cell.length_b   1.000
_cell.length_c   1.000
_cell.angle_alpha   90.00
_cell.angle_beta   90.00
_cell.angle_gamma   90.00
#
_symmetry.space_group_name_H-M   'P 1'
#
loop_
_entity.id
_entity.type
_entity.pdbx_description
1 polymer ?
#
loop_
_entity_poly.entity_id
_entity_poly.type
_entity_poly.pdbx_seq_one_letter_code
_entity_poly.pdbx_strand_id
1 'polypeptide(L)' 'MTCGHCATAVTNELEALEDVSSVQVDVISGGESSVHVASAKELSAEQIRAALAEAGNYALSGTR' A
#
# COMPACT_ATOMS: atom_id res chain seq x y z
N MET A 1 5.14 -6.08 -6.57
CA MET A 1 5.64 -6.69 -5.32
C MET A 1 5.58 -8.19 -5.50
N THR A 2 6.72 -8.90 -5.47
CA THR A 2 6.77 -10.32 -5.89
C THR A 2 7.01 -11.29 -4.74
N CYS A 3 7.10 -10.78 -3.51
CA CYS A 3 7.45 -11.55 -2.31
C CYS A 3 6.43 -11.30 -1.18
N GLY A 4 6.07 -12.34 -0.42
CA GLY A 4 5.10 -12.21 0.69
C GLY A 4 5.53 -11.18 1.75
N HIS A 5 6.82 -11.10 2.05
CA HIS A 5 7.37 -10.09 2.98
C HIS A 5 7.19 -8.65 2.47
N CYS A 6 7.26 -8.44 1.15
CA CYS A 6 7.07 -7.15 0.52
C CYS A 6 5.64 -6.65 0.74
N ALA A 7 4.66 -7.57 0.62
CA ALA A 7 3.25 -7.26 0.83
C ALA A 7 2.94 -6.96 2.29
N THR A 8 3.50 -7.74 3.23
CA THR A 8 3.35 -7.48 4.66
C THR A 8 3.94 -6.14 5.07
N ALA A 9 5.13 -5.78 4.55
CA ALA A 9 5.73 -4.47 4.82
C ALA A 9 4.83 -3.33 4.36
N VAL A 10 4.36 -3.36 3.11
CA VAL A 10 3.44 -2.34 2.56
C VAL A 10 2.13 -2.27 3.35
N THR A 11 1.58 -3.42 3.76
CA THR A 11 0.36 -3.48 4.57
C THR A 11 0.56 -2.76 5.90
N ASN A 12 1.62 -3.08 6.63
CA ASN A 12 1.90 -2.49 7.94
C ASN A 12 2.08 -0.97 7.87
N GLU A 13 2.85 -0.47 6.89
CA GLU A 13 3.09 0.97 6.77
C GLU A 13 1.82 1.74 6.37
N LEU A 14 0.96 1.15 5.53
CA LEU A 14 -0.31 1.76 5.17
C LEU A 14 -1.32 1.71 6.32
N GLU A 15 -1.36 0.62 7.08
CA GLU A 15 -2.21 0.51 8.30
C GLU A 15 -1.74 1.43 9.43
N ALA A 16 -0.49 1.89 9.41
CA ALA A 16 0.02 2.88 10.36
C ALA A 16 -0.52 4.29 10.12
N LEU A 17 -1.16 4.55 8.96
CA LEU A 17 -1.82 5.83 8.69
C LEU A 17 -3.09 5.96 9.53
N GLU A 18 -3.26 7.08 10.25
CA GLU A 18 -4.35 7.27 11.23
C GLU A 18 -5.77 7.08 10.67
N ASP A 19 -5.98 7.39 9.38
CA ASP A 19 -7.28 7.27 8.73
C ASP A 19 -7.50 5.90 8.08
N VAL A 20 -6.53 4.99 8.08
CA VAL A 20 -6.65 3.65 7.48
C VAL A 20 -7.31 2.68 8.44
N SER A 21 -8.35 2.01 7.95
CA SER A 21 -9.12 1.02 8.71
C SER A 21 -8.81 -0.42 8.28
N SER A 22 -8.43 -0.63 7.02
CA SER A 22 -8.02 -1.95 6.53
C SER A 22 -7.19 -1.82 5.26
N VAL A 23 -6.19 -2.69 5.10
CA VAL A 23 -5.43 -2.82 3.86
C VAL A 23 -5.53 -4.26 3.35
N GLN A 24 -5.82 -4.42 2.07
CA GLN A 24 -5.71 -5.68 1.34
C GLN A 24 -4.66 -5.54 0.24
N VAL A 25 -3.77 -6.54 0.13
CA VAL A 25 -2.75 -6.59 -0.90
C VAL A 25 -2.94 -7.85 -1.74
N ASP A 26 -3.19 -7.66 -3.03
CA ASP A 26 -3.31 -8.73 -4.01
C ASP A 26 -1.97 -8.90 -4.74
N VAL A 27 -1.15 -9.82 -4.22
CA VAL A 27 0.17 -10.11 -4.78
C VAL A 27 0.06 -10.93 -6.05
N ILE A 28 0.28 -10.29 -7.19
CA ILE A 28 0.42 -10.99 -8.48
C ILE A 28 1.90 -11.32 -8.72
N SER A 29 2.25 -12.60 -8.61
CA SER A 29 3.60 -13.08 -8.93
C SER A 29 3.94 -12.83 -10.40
N GLY A 30 5.01 -12.06 -10.65
CA GLY A 30 5.46 -11.73 -12.01
C GLY A 30 4.65 -10.63 -12.71
N GLY A 31 3.73 -9.96 -12.00
CA GLY A 31 2.89 -8.89 -12.54
C GLY A 31 2.81 -7.66 -11.64
N GLU A 32 1.92 -6.74 -12.02
CA GLU A 32 1.56 -5.60 -11.20
C GLU A 32 0.62 -6.06 -10.08
N SER A 33 0.96 -5.72 -8.84
CA SER A 33 0.16 -6.12 -7.67
C SER A 33 -0.70 -4.94 -7.24
N SER A 34 -1.96 -5.19 -6.89
CA SER A 34 -2.87 -4.15 -6.43
C SER A 34 -2.91 -4.08 -4.91
N VAL A 35 -3.13 -2.86 -4.41
CA VAL A 35 -3.34 -2.59 -2.99
C VAL A 35 -4.67 -1.87 -2.85
N HIS A 36 -5.54 -2.41 -2.02
CA HIS A 36 -6.83 -1.84 -1.68
C HIS A 36 -6.76 -1.31 -0.26
N VAL A 37 -6.96 0.00 -0.11
CA VAL A 37 -6.93 0.68 1.19
C VAL A 37 -8.32 1.17 1.51
N ALA A 38 -8.89 0.68 2.61
CA ALA A 38 -10.11 1.20 3.19
C ALA A 38 -9.74 2.23 4.25
N SER A 39 -10.16 3.47 4.07
CA SER A 39 -9.89 4.57 4.99
C SER A 39 -11.17 5.33 5.35
N ALA A 40 -11.19 5.88 6.56
CA ALA A 40 -12.30 6.70 7.05
C ALA A 40 -12.36 8.08 6.38
N LYS A 41 -11.24 8.53 5.82
CA LYS A 41 -11.10 9.76 5.03
C LYS A 41 -10.33 9.49 3.75
N GLU A 42 -10.49 10.38 2.76
CA GLU A 42 -9.66 10.35 1.56
C GLU A 42 -8.18 10.51 1.94
N LEU A 43 -7.36 9.56 1.51
CA LEU A 43 -5.91 9.63 1.67
C LEU A 43 -5.33 10.40 0.50
N SER A 44 -4.46 11.36 0.80
CA SER A 44 -3.70 12.03 -0.25
C SER A 44 -2.66 11.09 -0.86
N ALA A 45 -2.36 11.29 -2.14
CA ALA A 45 -1.29 10.55 -2.81
C ALA A 45 0.07 10.71 -2.09
N GLU A 46 0.29 11.86 -1.42
CA GLU A 46 1.51 12.11 -0.65
C GLU A 46 1.61 11.20 0.58
N GLN A 47 0.52 11.05 1.35
CA GLN A 47 0.47 10.16 2.52
C GLN A 47 0.75 8.70 2.11
N ILE A 48 0.12 8.24 1.03
CA ILE A 48 0.32 6.88 0.52
C ILE A 48 1.77 6.70 0.06
N ARG A 49 2.34 7.68 -0.66
CA ARG A 49 3.73 7.59 -1.13
C ARG A 49 4.73 7.62 0.02
N ALA A 50 4.49 8.39 1.08
CA ALA A 50 5.33 8.40 2.26
C ALA A 50 5.34 7.03 2.95
N ALA A 51 4.16 6.44 3.20
CA ALA A 51 4.05 5.10 3.76
C ALA A 51 4.72 4.04 2.86
N LEU A 52 4.54 4.14 1.55
CA LEU A 52 5.21 3.26 0.60
C LEU A 52 6.73 3.39 0.64
N ALA A 53 7.27 4.60 0.78
CA ALA A 53 8.71 4.86 0.85
C ALA A 53 9.36 4.21 2.09
N GLU A 54 8.67 4.21 3.23
CA GLU A 54 9.11 3.53 4.45
C GLU A 54 9.06 2.01 4.30
N ALA A 55 8.07 1.47 3.57
CA ALA A 55 7.99 0.05 3.26
C ALA A 55 9.06 -0.40 2.25
N GLY A 56 9.57 0.53 1.43
CA GLY A 56 10.56 0.31 0.38
C GLY A 56 10.39 1.22 -0.84
N ASN A 57 11.04 0.90 -1.95
CA ASN A 57 11.04 1.77 -3.12
C ASN A 57 9.84 1.50 -4.07
N TYR A 58 8.60 1.61 -3.57
CA TYR A 58 7.37 1.35 -4.33
C TYR A 58 6.80 2.62 -4.97
N ALA A 59 6.11 2.46 -6.11
CA ALA A 59 5.45 3.55 -6.84
C ALA A 59 4.00 3.18 -7.16
N LEU A 60 3.11 4.19 -7.15
CA LEU A 60 1.72 4.05 -7.53
C LEU A 60 1.59 4.02 -9.06
N SER A 61 0.98 2.97 -9.61
CA SER A 61 0.69 2.82 -11.05
C SER A 61 -0.72 3.31 -11.43
N GLY A 62 -1.58 3.60 -10.44
CA GLY A 62 -2.92 4.14 -10.65
C GLY A 62 -3.59 4.57 -9.35
N THR A 63 -4.59 5.45 -9.45
CA THR A 63 -5.47 5.87 -8.35
C THR A 63 -6.89 5.43 -8.70
N ARG A 64 -7.41 4.40 -8.02
CA ARG A 64 -8.80 3.99 -8.18
C ARG A 64 -9.39 3.54 -6.87
#